data_AF-A0A356TR50-F1
#
_entry.id   AF-A0A356TR50-F1
#
_cell.length_a   1.000
_cell.length_b   1.000
_cell.length_c   1.000
_cell.angle_alpha   90.00
_cell.angle_beta   90.00
_cell.angle_gamma   90.00
#
_symmetry.space_group_name_H-M   'P 1'
#
loop_
_entity.id
_entity.type
_entity.pdbx_description
1 polymer ?
#
loop_
_entity_poly.entity_id
_entity_poly.type
_entity_poly.pdbx_seq_one_letter_code
_entity_poly.pdbx_strand_id
1 'polypeptide(L)'
;MVIGLVDDARFDAHTARGVHPERPERLAAARSGLRGAVDASLLKPIAPRPVSAEELASVHQSAYLDTLHAALARGWGSLDA
;
A
#
# COMPACT_ATOMS: atom_id res chain seq x y z
N MET A 1 12.77 -10.10 21.08
CA MET A 1 11.62 -9.37 20.52
C MET A 1 11.63 -9.60 19.02
N VAL A 2 10.48 -9.92 18.41
CA VAL A 2 10.37 -10.16 16.95
C VAL A 2 9.56 -9.01 16.34
N ILE A 3 9.97 -8.55 15.16
CA ILE A 3 9.33 -7.47 14.42
C ILE A 3 8.58 -8.08 13.22
N GLY A 4 7.28 -7.82 13.13
CA GLY A 4 6.49 -8.20 11.95
C GLY A 4 6.78 -7.28 10.77
N LEU A 5 7.08 -7.85 9.60
CA LEU A 5 7.30 -7.11 8.36
C LEU A 5 6.19 -7.44 7.36
N VAL A 6 5.38 -6.45 6.99
CA VAL A 6 4.40 -6.53 5.91
C VAL A 6 4.91 -5.68 4.75
N ASP A 7 5.03 -6.29 3.58
CA ASP A 7 5.49 -5.64 2.35
C ASP A 7 4.91 -6.39 1.15
N ASP A 8 4.82 -5.71 0.00
CA ASP A 8 4.32 -6.29 -1.24
C ASP A 8 5.00 -5.65 -2.45
N ALA A 9 5.53 -6.49 -3.35
CA ALA A 9 6.20 -6.02 -4.57
C ALA A 9 5.25 -5.29 -5.53
N ARG A 10 3.92 -5.47 -5.40
CA ARG A 10 2.92 -4.74 -6.21
C ARG A 10 3.03 -3.23 -6.04
N PHE A 11 3.51 -2.75 -4.89
CA PHE A 11 3.66 -1.32 -4.65
C PHE A 11 4.79 -0.69 -5.46
N ASP A 12 5.74 -1.48 -5.96
CA ASP A 12 6.80 -1.00 -6.84
C ASP A 12 6.28 -0.64 -8.24
N ALA A 13 5.10 -1.17 -8.61
CA ALA A 13 4.40 -0.83 -9.85
C ALA A 13 3.56 0.45 -9.74
N HIS A 14 3.61 1.16 -8.60
CA HIS A 14 2.87 2.41 -8.43
C HIS A 14 3.36 3.46 -9.42
N THR A 15 2.45 3.96 -10.26
CA THR A 15 2.72 5.00 -11.26
C THR A 15 1.83 6.19 -11.00
N ALA A 16 2.36 7.19 -10.29
CA ALA A 16 1.64 8.44 -10.08
C ALA A 16 1.57 9.25 -11.39
N ARG A 17 0.44 9.93 -11.64
CA ARG A 17 0.28 10.80 -12.82
C ARG A 17 0.93 12.17 -12.55
N GLY A 18 1.61 12.72 -13.56
CA GLY A 18 2.19 14.07 -13.50
C GLY A 18 3.27 14.24 -12.41
N VAL A 19 3.43 15.48 -11.92
CA VAL A 19 4.38 15.80 -10.84
C VAL A 19 3.72 15.53 -9.49
N HIS A 20 3.68 14.26 -9.08
CA HIS A 20 3.15 13.84 -7.79
C HIS A 20 4.28 13.55 -6.77
N PRO A 21 4.17 13.90 -5.49
CA PRO A 21 5.22 13.63 -4.49
C PRO A 21 5.33 12.15 -4.10
N GLU A 22 4.28 11.35 -4.32
CA GLU A 22 4.33 9.90 -4.08
C GLU A 22 5.22 9.20 -5.12
N ARG A 23 6.11 8.35 -4.61
CA ARG A 23 7.22 7.72 -5.33
C ARG A 23 7.46 6.31 -4.78
N PRO A 24 7.41 5.24 -5.61
CA PRO A 24 7.69 3.87 -5.15
C PRO A 24 9.12 3.71 -4.61
N GLU A 25 10.06 4.56 -5.02
CA GLU A 25 11.45 4.60 -4.53
C GLU A 25 11.55 4.80 -3.01
N ARG A 26 10.51 5.38 -2.38
CA ARG A 26 10.43 5.48 -0.92
C ARG A 26 10.41 4.10 -0.26
N LEU A 27 9.77 3.10 -0.88
CA LEU A 27 9.77 1.72 -0.40
C LEU A 27 11.14 1.07 -0.57
N ALA A 28 11.80 1.31 -1.71
CA ALA A 28 13.17 0.82 -1.91
C ALA A 28 14.13 1.36 -0.84
N ALA A 29 14.04 2.66 -0.51
CA ALA A 29 14.81 3.28 0.56
C ALA A 29 14.49 2.66 1.93
N ALA A 30 13.20 2.47 2.25
CA ALA A 30 12.77 1.83 3.50
C ALA A 30 13.32 0.40 3.65
N ARG A 31 13.21 -0.42 2.60
CA ARG A 31 13.77 -1.79 2.57
C ARG A 31 15.28 -1.78 2.75
N SER A 32 15.98 -0.83 2.12
CA SER A 32 17.43 -0.68 2.28
C SER A 32 17.82 -0.30 3.71
N GLY A 33 17.10 0.64 4.32
CA GLY A 33 17.30 1.01 5.72
C GLY A 33 17.08 -0.17 6.65
N LEU A 34 16.02 -0.97 6.42
CA LEU A 34 15.73 -2.15 7.23
C LEU A 34 16.86 -3.19 7.15
N ARG A 35 17.35 -3.50 5.94
CA ARG A 35 18.49 -4.42 5.75
C ARG A 35 19.77 -3.94 6.42
N GLY A 36 20.00 -2.63 6.52
CA GLY A 36 21.20 -2.05 7.13
C GLY A 36 21.13 -1.88 8.64
N ALA A 37 19.92 -1.78 9.20
CA ALA A 37 19.72 -1.40 10.61
C ALA A 37 19.19 -2.53 11.50
N VAL A 38 18.60 -3.59 10.93
CA VAL A 38 17.94 -4.65 11.69
C VAL A 38 18.50 -6.01 11.31
N ASP A 39 18.85 -6.82 12.30
CA ASP A 39 19.19 -8.23 12.10
C ASP A 39 17.99 -8.98 11.50
N ALA A 40 18.23 -9.64 10.36
CA ALA A 40 17.21 -10.39 9.64
C ALA A 40 16.54 -11.49 10.50
N SER A 41 17.24 -12.04 11.49
CA SER A 41 16.68 -13.03 12.42
C SER A 41 15.55 -12.48 13.30
N LEU A 42 15.48 -11.16 13.47
CA LEU A 42 14.41 -10.48 14.21
C LEU A 42 13.20 -10.13 13.34
N LEU A 43 13.33 -10.23 12.01
CA LEU A 43 12.27 -9.90 11.07
C LEU A 43 11.44 -11.14 10.75
N LYS A 44 10.14 -11.07 11.06
CA LYS A 44 9.17 -12.09 10.69
C LYS A 44 8.28 -11.56 9.57
N PRO A 45 8.41 -12.09 8.33
CA PRO A 45 7.51 -11.73 7.25
C PRO A 45 6.06 -12.09 7.59
N ILE A 46 5.15 -11.19 7.25
CA ILE A 46 3.70 -11.37 7.33
C ILE A 46 3.17 -11.19 5.92
N ALA A 47 2.61 -12.27 5.36
CA ALA A 47 2.03 -12.22 4.03
C ALA A 47 0.83 -11.24 4.02
N PRO A 48 0.84 -10.21 3.14
CA PRO A 48 -0.32 -9.35 2.99
C PRO A 48 -1.48 -10.16 2.38
N ARG A 49 -2.71 -9.78 2.72
CA ARG A 49 -3.93 -10.27 2.08
C ARG A 49 -4.77 -9.11 1.59
N PRO A 50 -5.60 -9.29 0.56
CA PRO A 50 -6.66 -8.34 0.25
C PRO A 50 -7.53 -8.07 1.47
N VAL A 51 -7.86 -6.80 1.68
CA VAL A 51 -8.84 -6.36 2.69
C VAL A 51 -10.25 -6.76 2.23
N SER A 52 -11.10 -7.18 3.16
CA SER A 52 -12.48 -7.55 2.84
C SER A 52 -13.37 -6.30 2.72
N ALA A 53 -14.55 -6.47 2.12
CA ALA A 53 -15.54 -5.39 2.03
C ALA A 53 -16.05 -4.97 3.42
N GLU A 54 -16.24 -5.93 4.32
CA GLU A 54 -16.66 -5.69 5.71
C GLU A 54 -15.61 -4.90 6.49
N GLU A 55 -14.32 -5.21 6.29
CA GLU A 55 -13.22 -4.49 6.93
C GLU A 55 -13.14 -3.04 6.42
N LEU A 56 -13.30 -2.83 5.11
CA LEU A 56 -13.37 -1.47 4.54
C LEU A 56 -14.58 -0.70 5.09
N ALA A 57 -15.75 -1.35 5.17
CA ALA A 57 -16.98 -0.74 5.67
C ALA A 57 -16.97 -0.42 7.18
N SER A 58 -16.03 -1.00 7.93
CA SER A 58 -15.85 -0.67 9.35
C SER A 58 -15.29 0.74 9.58
N VAL A 59 -14.65 1.34 8.56
CA VAL A 59 -14.04 2.68 8.60
C VAL A 59 -14.70 3.62 7.59
N HIS A 60 -15.02 3.13 6.39
CA HIS A 60 -15.52 3.93 5.29
C HIS A 60 -17.03 3.77 5.07
N GLN A 61 -17.68 4.85 4.67
CA GLN A 61 -19.08 4.78 4.22
C GLN A 61 -19.17 3.97 2.93
N SER A 62 -20.19 3.11 2.82
CA SER A 62 -20.43 2.30 1.61
C SER A 62 -20.50 3.15 0.34
N ALA A 63 -21.19 4.29 0.39
CA ALA A 63 -21.31 5.21 -0.74
C ALA A 63 -19.96 5.72 -1.28
N TYR A 64 -18.97 5.92 -0.41
CA TYR A 64 -17.62 6.29 -0.82
C TYR A 64 -16.92 5.14 -1.55
N LEU A 65 -17.02 3.92 -0.99
CA LEU A 65 -16.43 2.72 -1.59
C LEU A 65 -17.04 2.41 -2.97
N ASP A 66 -18.35 2.56 -3.12
CA ASP A 66 -19.05 2.37 -4.39
C ASP A 66 -18.57 3.38 -5.45
N THR A 67 -18.45 4.66 -5.05
CA THR A 67 -17.94 5.73 -5.91
C THR A 67 -16.50 5.44 -6.35
N LEU A 68 -15.64 5.04 -5.41
CA LEU A 68 -14.25 4.68 -5.66
C LEU A 68 -14.14 3.51 -6.64
N HIS A 69 -14.87 2.42 -6.41
CA HIS A 69 -14.87 1.26 -7.32
C HIS A 69 -15.31 1.66 -8.74
N ALA A 70 -16.36 2.47 -8.86
CA ALA A 70 -16.86 2.92 -10.16
C ALA A 70 -15.88 3.86 -10.88
N ALA A 71 -15.07 4.63 -10.15
CA ALA A 71 -14.02 5.48 -10.72
C ALA A 71 -12.82 4.62 -11.20
N LEU A 72 -12.34 3.70 -10.37
CA LEU A 72 -11.23 2.79 -10.69
C LEU A 72 -11.55 1.93 -11.93
N ALA A 73 -12.77 1.42 -12.04
CA ALA A 73 -13.23 0.65 -13.21
C ALA A 73 -13.18 1.45 -14.53
N ARG A 74 -13.19 2.78 -14.44
CA ARG A 74 -13.06 3.70 -15.59
C ARG A 74 -11.61 4.18 -15.81
N GLY A 75 -10.64 3.62 -15.09
CA GLY A 75 -9.22 3.97 -15.20
C GLY A 75 -8.84 5.27 -14.50
N TRP A 76 -9.65 5.74 -13.55
CA TRP A 76 -9.30 6.92 -12.76
C TRP A 76 -8.23 6.55 -11.74
N GLY A 77 -7.13 7.31 -11.73
CA GLY A 77 -6.00 7.13 -10.81
C GLY A 77 -5.83 8.24 -9.79
N SER A 78 -6.81 9.15 -9.70
CA SER A 78 -6.85 10.23 -8.71
C SER A 78 -8.33 10.57 -8.44
N LEU A 79 -8.67 10.72 -7.16
CA LEU A 79 -10.04 11.01 -6.71
C LEU A 79 -10.27 12.52 -6.48
N ASP A 80 -9.18 13.28 -6.27
CA ASP A 80 -9.21 14.69 -5.89
C ASP A 80 -8.52 15.60 -6.93
N ALA A 81 -8.35 15.11 -8.16
CA ALA A 81 -7.75 15.88 -9.27
C ALA A 81 -8.74 16.86 -9.91
#